data_AF-A0A921B6I3-F1
#
_entry.id   AF-A0A921B6I3-F1
#
_cell.length_a   1.000
_cell.length_b   1.000
_cell.length_c   1.000
_cell.angle_alpha   90.00
_cell.angle_beta   90.00
_cell.angle_gamma   90.00
#
_symmetry.space_group_name_H-M   'P 1'
#
loop_
_entity.id
_entity.type
_entity.pdbx_description
1 polymer ?
#
loop_
_entity_poly.entity_id
_entity_poly.type
_entity_poly.pdbx_seq_one_letter_code
_entity_poly.pdbx_strand_id
1 'polypeptide(L)'
;MLQELKDFLMRGNVIDLAVAVVIATAFGNIVNALVEHIIMPAVALIFGDTDFTSDWVWNGITYGMFIQAVIDFLIIGTSVFVFIKVFNKLTGGRFEAEEEEEEEDE
;
A
#
# COMPACT_ATOMS: atom_id res chain seq x y z
N MET A 1 -1.02 -18.86 33.25
CA MET A 1 -0.75 -19.00 31.79
C MET A 1 -1.91 -18.57 30.90
N LEU A 2 -3.02 -19.31 30.77
CA LEU A 2 -4.15 -18.86 29.91
C LEU A 2 -4.85 -17.59 30.45
N GLN A 3 -4.97 -17.44 31.77
CA GLN A 3 -5.46 -16.21 32.39
C GLN A 3 -4.48 -15.04 32.21
N GLU A 4 -3.18 -15.25 32.47
CA GLU A 4 -2.13 -14.24 32.23
C GLU A 4 -2.03 -13.80 30.77
N LEU A 5 -2.24 -14.72 29.82
CA LEU A 5 -2.30 -14.42 28.39
C LEU A 5 -3.55 -13.61 28.05
N LYS A 6 -4.72 -13.98 28.60
CA LYS A 6 -5.93 -13.19 28.45
C LYS A 6 -5.74 -11.79 29.01
N ASP A 7 -5.17 -11.64 30.20
CA ASP A 7 -4.89 -10.34 30.82
C ASP A 7 -3.83 -9.54 30.03
N PHE A 8 -2.87 -10.23 29.41
CA PHE A 8 -1.92 -9.61 28.48
C PHE A 8 -2.61 -9.06 27.23
N LEU A 9 -3.45 -9.87 26.58
CA LEU A 9 -4.17 -9.52 25.36
C LEU A 9 -5.27 -8.50 25.59
N MET A 10 -5.93 -8.52 26.76
CA MET A 10 -6.99 -7.56 27.12
C MET A 10 -6.45 -6.17 27.47
N ARG A 11 -5.13 -5.96 27.40
CA ARG A 11 -4.57 -4.60 27.39
C ARG A 11 -4.99 -3.93 26.08
N GLY A 12 -5.80 -2.87 26.17
CA GLY A 12 -6.33 -2.14 24.99
C GLY A 12 -5.27 -1.84 23.93
N ASN A 13 -4.11 -1.32 24.36
CA ASN A 13 -2.97 -1.03 23.47
C ASN A 13 -2.46 -2.22 22.62
N VAL A 14 -2.67 -3.48 23.05
CA VAL A 14 -2.25 -4.66 22.28
C VAL A 14 -3.30 -5.06 21.25
N ILE A 15 -4.59 -4.91 21.59
CA ILE A 15 -5.70 -5.23 20.68
C ILE A 15 -5.72 -4.21 19.55
N ASP A 16 -5.63 -2.92 19.87
CA ASP A 16 -5.71 -1.84 18.87
C ASP A 16 -4.52 -1.92 17.90
N LEU A 17 -3.32 -2.18 18.43
CA LEU A 17 -2.13 -2.44 17.61
C LEU A 17 -2.33 -3.67 16.70
N ALA A 18 -2.88 -4.76 17.23
CA ALA A 18 -3.09 -5.98 16.45
C ALA A 18 -4.10 -5.75 15.31
N VAL A 19 -5.19 -5.02 15.59
CA VAL A 19 -6.19 -4.67 14.58
C VAL A 19 -5.57 -3.77 13.51
N ALA A 20 -4.82 -2.73 13.88
CA ALA A 20 -4.15 -1.84 12.95
C ALA A 20 -3.20 -2.60 12.00
N VAL A 21 -2.38 -3.52 12.52
CA VAL A 21 -1.46 -4.33 11.70
C VAL A 21 -2.20 -5.24 10.73
N VAL A 22 -3.30 -5.87 11.18
CA VAL A 22 -4.11 -6.74 10.32
C VAL A 22 -4.76 -5.94 9.19
N ILE A 23 -5.35 -4.78 9.50
CA ILE A 23 -5.95 -3.88 8.50
C ILE A 23 -4.88 -3.39 7.52
N ALA A 24 -3.73 -2.91 8.00
CA ALA A 24 -2.63 -2.44 7.15
C ALA A 24 -2.14 -3.53 6.19
N THR A 25 -2.01 -4.77 6.67
CA THR A 25 -1.59 -5.91 5.84
C THR A 25 -2.64 -6.24 4.78
N ALA A 26 -3.91 -6.30 5.18
CA ALA A 26 -5.02 -6.58 4.27
C ALA A 26 -5.18 -5.49 3.20
N PHE A 27 -5.08 -4.23 3.61
CA PHE A 27 -5.11 -3.07 2.71
C PHE A 27 -3.93 -3.09 1.74
N GLY A 28 -2.72 -3.37 2.22
CA GLY A 28 -1.53 -3.55 1.37
C GLY A 28 -1.74 -4.60 0.28
N ASN A 29 -2.38 -5.72 0.60
CA ASN A 29 -2.70 -6.75 -0.41
C ASN A 29 -3.69 -6.25 -1.48
N ILE A 30 -4.67 -5.42 -1.12
CA ILE A 30 -5.61 -4.82 -2.08
C ILE A 30 -4.86 -3.87 -3.02
N VAL A 31 -3.99 -3.03 -2.47
CA VAL A 31 -3.16 -2.11 -3.25
C VAL A 31 -2.22 -2.86 -4.19
N ASN A 32 -1.55 -3.90 -3.69
CA ASN A 32 -0.67 -4.74 -4.51
C ASN A 32 -1.45 -5.41 -5.65
N ALA A 33 -2.63 -5.97 -5.38
CA ALA A 33 -3.48 -6.56 -6.42
C ALA A 33 -3.89 -5.54 -7.48
N LEU A 34 -4.22 -4.30 -7.10
CA LEU A 34 -4.52 -3.22 -8.03
C LEU A 34 -3.30 -2.90 -8.90
N VAL A 35 -2.11 -2.84 -8.30
CA VAL A 35 -0.89 -2.51 -9.03
C VAL A 35 -0.49 -3.64 -9.98
N GLU A 36 -0.37 -4.86 -9.48
CA GLU A 36 0.11 -6.02 -10.24
C GLU A 36 -0.85 -6.45 -11.35
N HIS A 37 -2.17 -6.38 -11.10
CA HIS A 37 -3.16 -6.95 -12.03
C HIS A 37 -3.88 -5.93 -12.89
N ILE A 38 -3.83 -4.64 -12.56
CA ILE A 38 -4.54 -3.60 -13.30
C ILE A 38 -3.57 -2.53 -13.80
N ILE A 39 -2.78 -1.92 -12.91
CA ILE A 39 -1.91 -0.80 -13.28
C ILE A 39 -0.73 -1.26 -14.14
N MET A 40 0.03 -2.25 -13.70
CA MET A 40 1.21 -2.75 -14.43
C MET A 40 0.86 -3.26 -15.84
N PRO A 41 -0.20 -4.06 -16.04
CA PRO A 41 -0.63 -4.43 -17.38
C PRO A 41 -1.04 -3.22 -18.23
N ALA A 42 -1.74 -2.24 -17.66
CA ALA A 42 -2.12 -1.03 -18.38
C ALA A 42 -0.89 -0.18 -18.77
N VAL A 43 0.10 -0.07 -17.90
CA VAL A 43 1.38 0.61 -18.17
C VAL A 43 2.15 -0.12 -19.25
N ALA A 44 2.26 -1.46 -19.17
CA ALA A 44 2.95 -2.27 -20.16
C ALA A 44 2.31 -2.17 -21.56
N LEU A 45 0.98 -2.07 -21.64
CA LEU A 45 0.27 -1.85 -22.91
C LEU A 45 0.59 -0.49 -23.55
N ILE A 46 0.91 0.54 -22.76
CA ILE A 46 1.16 1.91 -23.24
C ILE A 46 2.65 2.13 -23.53
N PHE A 47 3.52 1.71 -22.61
CA PHE A 47 4.95 2.00 -22.62
C PHE A 47 5.80 0.85 -23.16
N GLY A 48 5.22 -0.34 -23.36
CA GLY A 48 5.94 -1.53 -23.78
C GLY A 48 6.54 -2.28 -22.59
N ASP A 49 7.71 -2.88 -22.77
CA ASP A 49 8.33 -3.70 -21.74
C ASP A 49 8.68 -2.84 -20.51
N THR A 50 8.18 -3.25 -19.34
CA THR A 50 8.38 -2.54 -18.05
C THR A 50 9.47 -3.19 -17.20
N ASP A 51 10.17 -4.19 -17.72
CA ASP A 51 11.22 -4.88 -16.99
C ASP A 51 12.60 -4.20 -17.15
N PHE A 52 12.99 -3.43 -16.12
CA PHE A 52 14.30 -2.76 -16.06
C PHE A 52 15.35 -3.58 -15.29
N THR A 53 15.03 -4.80 -14.86
CA THR A 53 15.90 -5.59 -13.96
C THR A 53 17.20 -6.06 -14.62
N SER A 54 17.15 -6.41 -15.91
CA SER A 54 18.20 -7.16 -16.60
C SER A 54 19.13 -6.30 -17.46
N ASP A 55 18.70 -5.10 -17.84
CA ASP A 55 19.40 -4.31 -18.85
C ASP A 55 20.57 -3.47 -18.27
N TRP A 56 20.64 -3.33 -16.94
CA TRP A 56 21.51 -2.34 -16.28
C TRP A 56 22.47 -3.02 -15.32
N VAL A 57 23.51 -3.64 -15.89
CA VAL A 57 24.63 -4.25 -15.16
C VAL A 57 25.91 -3.47 -15.43
N TRP A 58 26.48 -2.86 -14.40
CA TRP A 58 27.81 -2.26 -14.48
C TRP A 58 28.76 -2.98 -13.52
N ASN A 59 29.80 -3.61 -14.08
CA ASN A 59 30.85 -4.29 -13.32
C ASN A 59 30.34 -5.35 -12.32
N GLY A 60 29.29 -6.08 -12.68
CA GLY A 60 28.67 -7.11 -11.83
C GLY A 60 27.66 -6.58 -10.81
N ILE A 61 27.43 -5.26 -10.75
CA ILE A 61 26.39 -4.65 -9.92
C ILE A 61 25.14 -4.44 -10.78
N THR A 62 24.05 -5.12 -10.41
CA THR A 62 22.73 -5.04 -11.06
C THR A 62 21.95 -3.84 -10.51
N TYR A 63 22.21 -2.65 -11.05
CA TYR A 63 21.47 -1.43 -10.68
C TYR A 63 20.02 -1.45 -11.18
N GLY A 64 19.73 -2.26 -12.20
CA GLY A 64 18.39 -2.42 -12.76
C GLY A 64 17.34 -2.80 -11.72
N MET A 65 17.67 -3.70 -10.79
CA MET A 65 16.75 -4.10 -9.71
C MET A 65 16.42 -2.95 -8.75
N PHE A 66 17.40 -2.11 -8.43
CA PHE A 66 17.18 -0.96 -7.57
C PHE A 66 16.30 0.10 -8.28
N ILE A 67 16.58 0.38 -9.55
CA ILE A 67 15.79 1.32 -10.35
C ILE A 67 14.36 0.81 -10.50
N GLN A 68 14.18 -0.49 -10.75
CA GLN A 68 12.85 -1.12 -10.79
C GLN A 68 12.10 -0.91 -9.48
N ALA A 69 12.72 -1.17 -8.32
CA ALA A 69 12.09 -0.95 -7.03
C ALA A 69 11.68 0.51 -6.78
N VAL A 70 12.46 1.47 -7.26
CA VAL A 70 12.10 2.90 -7.20
C VAL A 70 10.88 3.20 -8.09
N ILE A 71 10.84 2.64 -9.31
CA ILE A 71 9.71 2.78 -10.22
C ILE A 71 8.45 2.15 -9.62
N ASP A 72 8.55 0.92 -9.10
CA ASP A 72 7.45 0.23 -8.44
C ASP A 72 6.90 1.05 -7.26
N PHE A 73 7.77 1.63 -6.43
CA PHE A 73 7.35 2.51 -5.34
C PHE A 73 6.56 3.73 -5.83
N LEU A 74 7.02 4.38 -6.91
CA LEU A 74 6.32 5.51 -7.50
C LEU A 74 4.95 5.10 -8.09
N ILE A 75 4.88 3.92 -8.72
CA ILE A 75 3.65 3.36 -9.27
C ILE A 75 2.66 3.03 -8.15
N ILE A 76 3.11 2.33 -7.10
CA ILE A 76 2.28 1.97 -5.94
C ILE A 76 1.74 3.24 -5.26
N GLY A 77 2.61 4.23 -4.99
CA GLY A 77 2.19 5.50 -4.38
C GLY A 77 1.15 6.24 -5.23
N THR A 78 1.37 6.30 -6.55
CA THR A 78 0.42 6.92 -7.48
C THR A 78 -0.89 6.14 -7.57
N SER A 79 -0.82 4.80 -7.53
CA SER A 79 -1.98 3.91 -7.55
C SER A 79 -2.87 4.12 -6.33
N VAL A 80 -2.29 4.20 -5.13
CA VAL A 80 -3.02 4.51 -3.89
C VAL A 80 -3.72 5.87 -3.99
N PHE A 81 -3.03 6.88 -4.49
CA PHE A 81 -3.62 8.21 -4.68
C PHE A 81 -4.82 8.18 -5.65
N VAL A 82 -4.70 7.48 -6.79
CA VAL A 82 -5.81 7.34 -7.74
C VAL A 82 -6.95 6.54 -7.12
N PHE A 83 -6.66 5.47 -6.38
CA PHE A 83 -7.66 4.66 -5.70
C PHE A 83 -8.47 5.49 -4.70
N ILE A 84 -7.80 6.23 -3.81
CA ILE A 84 -8.43 7.12 -2.84
C ILE A 84 -9.28 8.16 -3.56
N LYS A 85 -8.76 8.79 -4.61
CA LYS A 85 -9.49 9.80 -5.37
C LYS A 85 -10.74 9.25 -6.06
N VAL A 86 -10.67 8.06 -6.65
CA VAL A 86 -11.83 7.40 -7.26
C VAL A 86 -12.84 7.02 -6.19
N PHE A 87 -12.38 6.45 -5.09
CA PHE A 87 -13.25 6.07 -3.97
C PHE A 87 -13.94 7.29 -3.36
N ASN A 88 -13.20 8.37 -3.10
CA ASN A 88 -13.73 9.62 -2.58
C ASN A 88 -14.79 10.23 -3.53
N LYS A 89 -14.54 10.19 -4.85
CA LYS A 89 -15.51 10.63 -5.85
C LYS A 89 -16.79 9.79 -5.87
N LEU A 90 -16.70 8.48 -5.62
CA LEU A 90 -17.86 7.58 -5.58
C LEU A 90 -18.65 7.71 -4.27
N THR A 91 -17.95 7.95 -3.16
CA THR A 91 -18.52 8.07 -1.81
C THR A 91 -18.94 9.52 -1.49
N GLY A 92 -18.65 10.47 -2.37
CA GLY A 92 -19.15 11.84 -2.32
C GLY A 92 -18.46 12.74 -1.27
N GLY A 93 -17.17 12.55 -1.01
CA GLY A 93 -16.44 13.41 -0.06
C GLY A 93 -16.42 12.93 1.39
N ARG A 94 -17.21 11.90 1.75
CA ARG A 94 -17.38 11.52 3.17
C ARG A 94 -16.12 10.98 3.85
N PHE A 95 -15.20 10.38 3.10
CA PHE A 95 -14.00 9.77 3.67
C PHE A 95 -12.98 10.83 4.13
N GLU A 96 -12.80 11.90 3.34
CA GLU A 96 -11.95 13.04 3.73
C GLU A 96 -12.60 13.85 4.87
N ALA A 97 -13.93 13.98 4.88
CA ALA A 97 -14.64 14.69 5.94
C ALA A 97 -14.58 13.95 7.29
N GLU A 98 -14.61 12.62 7.32
CA GLU A 98 -14.45 11.82 8.55
C GLU A 98 -13.00 11.85 9.07
N GLU A 99 -11.98 11.83 8.18
CA GLU A 99 -10.57 11.95 8.60
C GLU A 99 -10.23 13.35 9.14
N GLU A 100 -10.77 14.43 8.53
CA GLU A 100 -10.58 15.81 9.03
C GLU A 100 -11.28 16.05 10.38
N GLU A 101 -12.44 15.44 10.64
CA GLU A 101 -13.13 15.53 11.94
C GLU A 101 -12.41 14.74 13.05
N GLU A 102 -11.85 13.55 12.74
CA GLU A 102 -11.08 12.75 13.72
C GLU A 102 -9.73 13.40 14.09
N GLU A 103 -9.04 14.07 13.15
CA GLU A 103 -7.78 14.78 13.43
C GLU A 103 -7.98 16.11 14.20
N GLU A 104 -9.16 16.74 14.14
CA GLU A 104 -9.46 17.96 14.93
C GLU A 104 -9.89 17.66 16.38
N ASP A 105 -10.37 16.45 16.66
CA ASP A 105 -10.86 16.03 17.99
C ASP A 105 -9.83 15.30 18.87
N GLU A 106 -8.66 14.89 18.33
CA GLU A 106 -7.51 14.30 19.05
C GLU A 106 -6.45 15.32 19.51
#